data_AF-A0A359FZ82-F1
#
_entry.id   AF-A0A359FZ82-F1
#
_cell.length_a   1.000
_cell.length_b   1.000
_cell.length_c   1.000
_cell.angle_alpha   90.00
_cell.angle_beta   90.00
_cell.angle_gamma   90.00
#
_symmetry.space_group_name_H-M   'P 1'
#
loop_
_entity.id
_entity.type
_entity.pdbx_description
1 polymer ?
#
loop_
_entity_poly.entity_id
_entity_poly.type
_entity_poly.pdbx_seq_one_letter_code
_entity_poly.pdbx_strand_id
1 'polypeptide(L)'
;MKIAFKTLGCRLNQYETDALAAQFKSNGYEVSEQEDNADIVVVNTCTVTNQSNHKSRYVIRHAGRINPSAKMIITGCMAESHAGQLQNKFPDATIINNKGKSAIFHTVDSLVKGGKADLSDKDHDLFSYQSFSGMFHTRSLIKIQDGCDNFCTFCIIPFVRGRAISREASKVLENIREVI
;
A
#
# COMPACT_ATOMS: atom_id res chain seq x y z
N MET A 1 -4.64 9.62 16.61
CA MET A 1 -4.74 9.98 15.19
C MET A 1 -5.17 8.74 14.42
N LYS A 2 -6.24 8.87 13.65
CA LYS A 2 -6.89 7.77 12.95
C LYS A 2 -6.37 7.63 11.53
N ILE A 3 -5.94 6.43 11.16
CA ILE A 3 -5.54 6.09 9.80
C ILE A 3 -6.46 5.00 9.24
N ALA A 4 -7.01 5.27 8.06
CA ALA A 4 -7.88 4.34 7.36
C ALA A 4 -7.20 3.74 6.14
N PHE A 5 -7.36 2.43 5.94
CA PHE A 5 -6.84 1.74 4.77
C PHE A 5 -7.96 1.27 3.85
N LYS A 6 -7.86 1.60 2.56
CA LYS A 6 -8.74 1.10 1.50
C LYS A 6 -7.95 0.22 0.55
N THR A 7 -8.13 -1.08 0.68
CA THR A 7 -7.43 -2.08 -0.14
C THR A 7 -8.29 -2.49 -1.34
N LEU A 8 -7.69 -2.46 -2.52
CA LEU A 8 -8.29 -2.94 -3.76
C LEU A 8 -7.40 -4.01 -4.40
N GLY A 9 -7.99 -4.89 -5.19
CA GLY A 9 -7.24 -5.86 -5.98
C GLY A 9 -7.06 -7.21 -5.30
N CYS A 10 -5.81 -7.66 -5.21
CA CYS A 10 -5.44 -9.05 -4.95
C CYS A 10 -4.93 -9.30 -3.52
N ARG A 11 -4.62 -10.57 -3.22
CA ARG A 11 -4.01 -11.02 -1.96
C ARG A 11 -2.69 -10.32 -1.64
N LEU A 12 -1.91 -9.98 -2.65
CA LEU A 12 -0.66 -9.24 -2.45
C LEU A 12 -0.92 -7.83 -1.89
N ASN A 13 -1.93 -7.12 -2.42
CA ASN A 13 -2.32 -5.82 -1.85
C ASN A 13 -2.89 -5.96 -0.43
N GLN A 14 -3.64 -7.04 -0.15
CA GLN A 14 -4.12 -7.32 1.21
C GLN A 14 -2.97 -7.51 2.20
N TYR A 15 -1.99 -8.35 1.85
CA TYR A 15 -0.78 -8.54 2.67
C TYR A 15 -0.05 -7.22 2.94
N GLU A 16 0.19 -6.42 1.90
CA GLU A 16 0.91 -5.15 2.05
C GLU A 16 0.15 -4.14 2.90
N THR A 17 -1.18 -4.08 2.75
CA THR A 17 -2.01 -3.24 3.61
C THR A 17 -1.98 -3.75 5.06
N ASP A 18 -2.14 -5.05 5.31
CA ASP A 18 -2.11 -5.60 6.66
C ASP A 18 -0.76 -5.32 7.34
N ALA A 19 0.34 -5.47 6.60
CA ALA A 19 1.69 -5.17 7.09
C ALA A 19 1.87 -3.70 7.47
N LEU A 20 1.43 -2.78 6.60
CA LEU A 20 1.44 -1.35 6.89
C LEU A 20 0.58 -1.02 8.10
N ALA A 21 -0.64 -1.56 8.13
CA ALA A 21 -1.58 -1.36 9.21
C ALA A 21 -1.01 -1.86 10.56
N ALA A 22 -0.32 -2.99 10.57
CA ALA A 22 0.38 -3.47 11.77
C ALA A 22 1.47 -2.50 12.23
N GLN A 23 2.28 -1.99 11.30
CA GLN A 23 3.33 -1.00 11.59
C GLN A 23 2.76 0.31 12.15
N PHE A 24 1.64 0.82 11.61
CA PHE A 24 0.99 2.00 12.17
C PHE A 24 0.41 1.73 13.56
N LYS A 25 -0.22 0.58 13.77
CA LYS A 25 -0.78 0.17 15.07
C LYS A 25 0.31 0.08 16.14
N SER A 26 1.45 -0.53 15.84
CA SER A 26 2.58 -0.65 16.78
C SER A 26 3.19 0.71 17.15
N ASN A 27 2.97 1.73 16.34
CA ASN A 27 3.44 3.10 16.56
C ASN A 27 2.33 4.03 17.09
N GLY A 28 1.25 3.48 17.65
CA GLY A 28 0.23 4.24 18.40
C GLY A 28 -0.85 4.90 17.55
N TYR A 29 -0.97 4.56 16.27
CA TYR A 29 -2.06 5.03 15.43
C TYR A 29 -3.32 4.20 15.65
N GLU A 30 -4.48 4.86 15.59
CA GLU A 30 -5.77 4.17 15.55
C GLU A 30 -6.04 3.70 14.12
N VAL A 31 -5.91 2.40 13.88
CA VAL A 31 -6.04 1.81 12.55
C VAL A 31 -7.47 1.32 12.32
N SER A 32 -8.07 1.69 11.19
CA SER A 32 -9.44 1.30 10.84
C SER A 32 -9.59 0.92 9.36
N GLU A 33 -10.55 0.03 9.06
CA GLU A 33 -11.07 -0.15 7.69
C GLU A 33 -12.14 0.88 7.35
N GLN A 34 -12.77 1.48 8.37
CA GLN A 34 -13.77 2.52 8.22
C GLN A 34 -13.06 3.87 8.10
N GLU A 35 -13.33 4.52 6.98
CA GLU A 35 -12.70 5.76 6.59
C GLU A 35 -13.36 7.01 7.19
N ASP A 36 -14.48 6.87 7.89
CA ASP A 36 -15.17 8.02 8.49
C ASP A 36 -14.30 8.74 9.52
N ASN A 37 -14.16 10.07 9.39
CA ASN A 37 -13.36 10.92 10.28
C ASN A 37 -11.90 10.47 10.42
N ALA A 38 -11.30 9.91 9.37
CA ALA A 38 -9.90 9.56 9.38
C ALA A 38 -9.02 10.81 9.21
N ASP A 39 -7.90 10.89 9.93
CA ASP A 39 -6.90 11.95 9.76
C ASP A 39 -6.01 11.66 8.54
N ILE A 40 -5.82 10.39 8.22
CA ILE A 40 -5.04 9.89 7.09
C ILE A 40 -5.83 8.79 6.39
N VAL A 41 -5.87 8.81 5.06
CA VAL A 41 -6.44 7.73 4.26
C VAL A 41 -5.40 7.18 3.29
N VAL A 42 -5.11 5.89 3.38
CA VAL A 42 -4.23 5.17 2.47
C VAL A 42 -5.06 4.31 1.52
N VAL A 43 -5.02 4.61 0.23
CA VAL A 43 -5.70 3.84 -0.81
C VAL A 43 -4.69 2.97 -1.56
N ASN A 44 -4.71 1.65 -1.33
CA ASN A 44 -3.88 0.68 -2.03
C ASN A 44 -4.62 0.16 -3.28
N THR A 45 -4.29 0.77 -4.42
CA THR A 45 -5.01 0.65 -5.69
C THR A 45 -4.65 -0.59 -6.51
N CYS A 46 -5.53 -0.92 -7.46
CA CYS A 46 -5.32 -1.98 -8.44
C CYS A 46 -5.50 -1.44 -9.88
N THR A 47 -4.80 -2.05 -10.84
CA THR A 47 -4.85 -1.67 -12.27
C THR A 47 -4.88 -2.86 -13.25
N VAL A 48 -5.22 -4.07 -12.78
CA VAL A 48 -5.17 -5.28 -13.62
C VAL A 48 -6.25 -5.31 -14.71
N THR A 49 -7.36 -4.59 -14.51
CA THR A 49 -8.44 -4.42 -15.50
C THR A 49 -8.96 -2.99 -15.53
N ASN A 50 -9.63 -2.60 -16.61
CA ASN A 50 -10.30 -1.29 -16.71
C ASN A 50 -11.37 -1.09 -15.63
N GLN A 51 -12.06 -2.16 -15.22
CA GLN A 51 -13.01 -2.11 -14.10
C GLN A 51 -12.29 -1.84 -12.77
N SER A 52 -11.14 -2.49 -12.53
CA SER A 52 -10.31 -2.19 -11.35
C SER A 52 -9.83 -0.73 -11.37
N ASN A 53 -9.54 -0.18 -12.55
CA ASN A 53 -9.16 1.21 -12.70
C ASN A 53 -10.29 2.17 -12.33
N HIS A 54 -11.50 1.90 -12.82
CA HIS A 54 -12.67 2.69 -12.46
C HIS A 54 -12.94 2.63 -10.96
N LYS A 55 -12.85 1.44 -10.35
CA LYS A 55 -13.04 1.24 -8.91
C LYS A 55 -12.00 1.98 -8.09
N SER A 56 -10.71 1.92 -8.46
CA SER A 56 -9.64 2.68 -7.80
C SER A 56 -9.93 4.18 -7.80
N ARG A 57 -10.25 4.77 -8.97
CA ARG A 57 -10.58 6.20 -9.06
C ARG A 57 -11.87 6.57 -8.32
N TYR A 58 -12.83 5.66 -8.23
CA TYR A 58 -14.05 5.89 -7.46
C TYR A 58 -13.73 5.95 -5.96
N VAL A 59 -12.99 4.98 -5.43
CA VAL A 59 -12.63 4.93 -4.01
C VAL A 59 -11.78 6.13 -3.61
N ILE A 60 -10.79 6.53 -4.41
CA ILE A 60 -9.98 7.72 -4.13
C ILE A 60 -10.86 8.97 -4.00
N ARG A 61 -11.76 9.21 -4.97
CA ARG A 61 -12.70 10.35 -4.91
C ARG A 61 -13.64 10.28 -3.72
N HIS A 62 -14.15 9.09 -3.43
CA HIS A 62 -15.08 8.89 -2.33
C HIS A 62 -14.40 9.23 -0.99
N ALA A 63 -13.22 8.65 -0.75
CA ALA A 63 -12.41 8.88 0.43
C ALA A 63 -12.08 10.37 0.64
N GLY A 64 -11.66 11.08 -0.42
CA GLY A 64 -11.34 12.50 -0.34
C GLY A 64 -12.56 13.39 -0.09
N ARG A 65 -13.74 12.99 -0.57
CA ARG A 65 -14.99 13.72 -0.36
C ARG A 65 -15.49 13.62 1.08
N ILE A 66 -15.39 12.44 1.69
CA ILE A 66 -15.85 12.21 3.07
C ILE A 66 -14.80 12.63 4.11
N ASN A 67 -13.53 12.69 3.73
CA ASN A 67 -12.42 13.15 4.57
C ASN A 67 -11.66 14.32 3.92
N PRO A 68 -12.28 15.51 3.75
CA PRO A 68 -11.67 16.63 3.03
C PRO A 68 -10.41 17.19 3.70
N SER A 69 -10.24 17.00 5.00
CA SER A 69 -9.07 17.46 5.76
C SER A 69 -8.02 16.37 5.96
N ALA A 70 -8.28 15.14 5.52
CA ALA A 70 -7.34 14.04 5.71
C ALA A 70 -6.17 14.09 4.74
N LYS A 71 -5.02 13.64 5.22
CA LYS A 71 -3.87 13.39 4.33
C LYS A 71 -4.14 12.16 3.50
N MET A 72 -4.17 12.34 2.19
CA MET A 72 -4.43 11.25 1.25
C MET A 72 -3.12 10.65 0.73
N ILE A 73 -2.94 9.35 0.95
CA ILE A 73 -1.85 8.57 0.36
C ILE A 73 -2.43 7.62 -0.67
N ILE A 74 -1.95 7.67 -1.90
CA ILE A 74 -2.35 6.77 -2.98
C ILE A 74 -1.16 5.88 -3.33
N THR A 75 -1.33 4.58 -3.19
CA THR A 75 -0.30 3.59 -3.53
C THR A 75 -0.88 2.42 -4.34
N GLY A 76 -0.06 1.43 -4.68
CA GLY A 76 -0.47 0.23 -5.42
C GLY A 76 -0.23 0.33 -6.92
N CYS A 77 -0.74 -0.66 -7.66
CA CYS A 77 -0.37 -0.81 -9.06
C CYS A 77 -0.87 0.35 -9.96
N MET A 78 -1.96 1.05 -9.59
CA MET A 78 -2.37 2.25 -10.34
C MET A 78 -1.44 3.43 -10.04
N ALA A 79 -0.93 3.56 -8.82
CA ALA A 79 0.06 4.58 -8.48
C ALA A 79 1.35 4.40 -9.31
N GLU A 80 1.71 3.16 -9.65
CA GLU A 80 2.82 2.88 -10.57
C GLU A 80 2.51 3.25 -12.03
N SER A 81 1.40 2.73 -12.58
CA SER A 81 1.09 2.86 -14.01
C SER A 81 0.50 4.22 -14.42
N HIS A 82 -0.14 4.93 -13.50
CA HIS A 82 -0.92 6.14 -13.76
C HIS A 82 -0.52 7.30 -12.84
N ALA A 83 0.73 7.32 -12.34
CA ALA A 83 1.23 8.34 -11.40
C ALA A 83 0.88 9.77 -11.82
N GLY A 84 1.23 10.17 -13.05
CA GLY A 84 0.97 11.53 -13.55
C GLY A 84 -0.52 11.87 -13.66
N GLN A 85 -1.36 10.90 -14.08
CA GLN A 85 -2.81 11.12 -14.14
C GLN A 85 -3.43 11.26 -12.76
N LEU A 86 -2.95 10.48 -11.79
CA LEU A 86 -3.36 10.59 -10.40
C LEU A 86 -2.92 11.93 -9.81
N GLN A 87 -1.68 12.36 -10.04
CA GLN A 87 -1.15 13.63 -9.54
C GLN A 87 -1.94 14.82 -10.09
N ASN A 88 -2.23 14.81 -11.39
CA ASN A 88 -3.02 15.87 -12.02
C ASN A 88 -4.45 15.95 -11.47
N LYS A 89 -5.04 14.81 -11.10
CA LYS A 89 -6.42 14.73 -10.63
C LYS A 89 -6.57 14.94 -9.12
N PHE A 90 -5.54 14.59 -8.36
CA PHE A 90 -5.48 14.67 -6.90
C PHE A 90 -4.18 15.36 -6.49
N PRO A 91 -4.02 16.67 -6.75
CA PRO A 91 -2.75 17.37 -6.57
C PRO A 91 -2.25 17.38 -5.12
N ASP A 92 -3.17 17.32 -4.15
CA ASP A 92 -2.83 17.31 -2.72
C ASP A 92 -2.53 15.90 -2.17
N ALA A 93 -2.76 14.85 -2.96
CA ALA A 93 -2.47 13.49 -2.54
C ALA A 93 -0.97 13.17 -2.70
N THR A 94 -0.42 12.45 -1.72
CA THR A 94 0.93 11.88 -1.83
C THR A 94 0.86 10.55 -2.56
N ILE A 95 1.53 10.44 -3.71
CA ILE A 95 1.53 9.23 -4.55
C ILE A 95 2.81 8.45 -4.31
N ILE A 96 2.66 7.18 -3.92
CA ILE A 96 3.79 6.31 -3.58
C ILE A 96 3.69 5.03 -4.42
N ASN A 97 4.74 4.77 -5.19
CA ASN A 97 4.83 3.61 -6.08
C ASN A 97 5.00 2.30 -5.29
N ASN A 98 5.02 1.14 -5.95
CA ASN A 98 5.07 -0.15 -5.23
C ASN A 98 6.40 -0.36 -4.48
N LYS A 99 7.53 0.15 -5.00
CA LYS A 99 8.83 0.05 -4.34
C LYS A 99 8.92 0.92 -3.08
N GLY A 100 8.19 2.03 -3.02
CA GLY A 100 8.15 2.94 -1.87
C GLY A 100 7.16 2.55 -0.77
N LYS A 101 6.45 1.43 -0.90
CA LYS A 101 5.38 1.06 0.05
C LYS A 101 5.87 0.90 1.48
N SER A 102 7.00 0.25 1.69
CA SER A 102 7.65 0.09 3.01
C SER A 102 7.95 1.43 3.69
N ALA A 103 8.19 2.50 2.92
CA ALA A 103 8.46 3.84 3.44
C ALA A 103 7.19 4.64 3.81
N ILE A 104 5.98 4.11 3.54
CA ILE A 104 4.71 4.84 3.78
C ILE A 104 4.58 5.27 5.24
N PHE A 105 4.97 4.43 6.19
CA PHE A 105 4.92 4.80 7.62
C PHE A 105 5.76 6.04 7.91
N HIS A 106 7.04 6.02 7.55
CA HIS A 106 7.96 7.14 7.76
C HIS A 106 7.53 8.40 7.02
N THR A 107 7.00 8.24 5.80
CA THR A 107 6.45 9.35 5.01
C THR A 107 5.28 10.01 5.74
N VAL A 108 4.31 9.22 6.21
CA VAL A 108 3.12 9.72 6.89
C VAL A 108 3.47 10.34 8.24
N ASP A 109 4.32 9.69 9.03
CA ASP A 109 4.77 10.20 10.33
C ASP A 109 5.48 11.56 10.19
N SER A 110 6.37 11.69 9.19
CA SER A 110 7.04 12.95 8.88
C SER A 110 6.06 14.05 8.48
N LEU A 111 5.10 13.73 7.60
CA LEU A 111 4.07 14.68 7.20
C LEU A 111 3.27 15.16 8.40
N VAL A 112 2.83 14.25 9.28
CA VAL A 112 2.03 14.57 10.48
C VAL A 112 2.79 15.49 11.43
N LYS A 113 4.10 15.30 11.58
CA LYS A 113 4.98 16.15 12.40
C LYS A 113 5.33 17.51 11.76
N GLY A 114 4.74 17.84 10.61
CA GLY A 114 4.98 19.09 9.89
C GLY A 114 6.23 19.10 9.02
N GLY A 115 6.87 17.94 8.84
CA GLY A 115 7.97 17.74 7.90
C GLY A 115 7.50 17.58 6.46
N LYS A 116 8.47 17.42 5.55
CA LYS A 116 8.20 17.02 4.16
C LYS A 116 8.09 15.50 4.05
N ALA A 117 7.44 15.02 3.01
CA ALA A 117 7.46 13.60 2.67
C ALA A 117 8.91 13.16 2.45
N ASP A 118 9.40 12.24 3.27
CA ASP A 118 10.72 11.62 3.10
C ASP A 118 10.55 10.31 2.33
N LEU A 119 10.87 10.37 1.04
CA LEU A 119 10.91 9.21 0.14
C LEU A 119 12.37 8.78 -0.08
N SER A 120 13.20 8.77 0.96
CA SER A 120 14.60 8.37 0.80
C SER A 120 14.73 6.95 0.25
N ASP A 121 15.68 6.75 -0.66
CA ASP A 121 15.93 5.46 -1.32
C ASP A 121 16.31 4.31 -0.35
N LYS A 122 16.55 4.63 0.92
CA LYS A 122 17.08 3.69 1.93
C LYS A 122 16.06 2.64 2.39
N ASP A 123 14.77 2.84 2.09
CA ASP A 123 13.68 1.95 2.54
C ASP A 123 12.97 1.23 1.38
N HIS A 124 13.52 1.20 0.17
CA HIS A 124 12.93 0.50 -1.00
C HIS A 124 13.13 -1.03 -0.99
N ASP A 125 12.85 -1.70 0.14
CA ASP A 125 12.83 -3.16 0.19
C ASP A 125 11.39 -3.68 0.09
N LEU A 126 11.13 -4.44 -0.97
CA LEU A 126 9.84 -5.08 -1.29
C LEU A 126 9.36 -6.06 -0.21
N PHE A 127 10.24 -6.50 0.69
CA PHE A 127 9.95 -7.45 1.76
C PHE A 127 10.21 -6.91 3.16
N SER A 128 10.60 -5.64 3.31
CA SER A 128 10.79 -5.00 4.61
C SER A 128 9.46 -4.64 5.24
N TYR A 129 8.76 -5.68 5.66
CA TYR A 129 7.53 -5.64 6.43
C TYR A 129 7.77 -6.43 7.70
N GLN A 130 7.36 -5.87 8.84
CA GLN A 130 7.34 -6.62 10.09
C GLN A 130 6.34 -7.76 9.97
N SER A 131 6.68 -8.93 10.50
CA SER A 131 5.72 -10.01 10.64
C SER A 131 4.59 -9.58 11.58
N PHE A 132 3.37 -9.97 11.24
CA PHE A 132 2.18 -9.61 12.00
C PHE A 132 1.24 -10.81 12.05
N SER A 133 0.56 -10.97 13.17
CA SER A 133 -0.51 -11.95 13.34
C SER A 133 -1.80 -11.20 13.63
N GLY A 134 -2.82 -11.42 12.79
CA GLY A 134 -4.15 -10.82 12.93
C GLY A 134 -4.17 -9.29 12.76
N MET A 135 -4.62 -8.82 11.60
CA MET A 135 -4.95 -7.41 11.36
C MET A 135 -6.39 -7.24 10.88
N PHE A 136 -6.63 -7.15 9.57
CA PHE A 136 -7.98 -7.04 9.02
C PHE A 136 -8.58 -8.40 8.66
N HIS A 137 -7.75 -9.45 8.63
CA HIS A 137 -8.14 -10.77 8.15
C HIS A 137 -7.74 -11.87 9.15
N THR A 138 -8.53 -12.94 9.19
CA THR A 138 -8.29 -14.11 10.06
C THR A 138 -7.20 -15.04 9.53
N ARG A 139 -6.85 -14.95 8.24
CA ARG A 139 -5.78 -15.74 7.62
C ARG A 139 -4.56 -14.87 7.39
N SER A 140 -3.42 -15.29 7.94
CA SER A 140 -2.13 -14.70 7.65
C SER A 140 -1.73 -14.98 6.21
N LEU A 141 -1.35 -13.93 5.47
CA LEU A 141 -0.76 -14.04 4.14
C LEU A 141 0.76 -13.89 4.28
N ILE A 142 1.51 -14.53 3.39
CA ILE A 142 2.97 -14.43 3.38
C ILE A 142 3.42 -14.12 1.96
N LYS A 143 4.07 -12.98 1.81
CA LYS A 143 4.65 -12.55 0.53
C LYS A 143 5.99 -13.25 0.32
N ILE A 144 6.00 -14.24 -0.55
CA ILE A 144 7.21 -15.00 -0.93
C ILE A 144 7.89 -14.43 -2.19
N GLN A 145 7.15 -13.68 -3.00
CA GLN A 145 7.63 -13.11 -4.26
C GLN A 145 6.88 -11.80 -4.55
N ASP A 146 7.55 -10.87 -5.23
CA ASP A 146 6.93 -9.73 -5.93
C ASP A 146 7.33 -9.76 -7.42
N GLY A 147 6.55 -9.11 -8.28
CA GLY A 147 6.80 -9.10 -9.73
C GLY A 147 6.59 -10.44 -10.44
N CYS A 148 6.83 -10.43 -11.75
CA CYS A 148 6.67 -11.60 -12.63
C CYS A 148 7.58 -11.48 -13.86
N ASP A 149 8.21 -12.60 -14.26
CA ASP A 149 9.03 -12.67 -15.48
C ASP A 149 8.27 -13.09 -16.74
N ASN A 150 7.00 -13.47 -16.59
CA ASN A 150 6.15 -13.84 -17.71
C ASN A 150 5.51 -12.59 -18.33
N PHE A 151 5.95 -12.26 -19.54
CA PHE A 151 5.37 -11.19 -20.36
C PHE A 151 4.20 -11.71 -21.19
N CYS A 152 3.18 -12.23 -20.49
CA CYS A 152 1.94 -12.62 -21.14
C CYS A 152 1.33 -11.39 -21.84
N THR A 153 0.82 -11.56 -23.06
CA THR A 153 0.32 -10.46 -23.92
C THR A 153 -0.78 -9.61 -23.28
N PHE A 154 -1.48 -10.13 -22.28
CA PHE A 154 -2.58 -9.47 -21.56
C PHE A 154 -2.19 -8.95 -20.16
N CYS A 155 -1.00 -9.27 -19.66
CA CYS A 155 -0.66 -9.06 -18.24
C CYS A 155 0.15 -7.78 -18.02
N ILE A 156 -0.38 -6.88 -17.19
CA ILE A 156 0.29 -5.62 -16.84
C ILE A 156 1.36 -5.78 -15.73
N ILE A 157 1.38 -6.91 -15.01
CA ILE A 157 2.18 -7.10 -13.79
C ILE A 157 3.68 -6.82 -13.99
N PRO A 158 4.36 -7.31 -15.05
CA PRO A 158 5.78 -7.01 -15.24
C PRO A 158 6.10 -5.51 -15.30
N PHE A 159 5.13 -4.68 -15.72
CA PHE A 159 5.29 -3.22 -15.82
C PHE A 159 4.99 -2.48 -14.52
N VAL A 160 4.09 -3.00 -13.69
CA VAL A 160 3.66 -2.30 -12.45
C VAL A 160 4.30 -2.85 -11.18
N ARG A 161 4.92 -4.02 -11.26
CA ARG A 161 5.57 -4.69 -10.13
C ARG A 161 7.03 -5.08 -10.45
N GLY A 162 7.42 -5.03 -11.72
CA GLY A 162 8.76 -5.38 -12.18
C GLY A 162 8.96 -6.88 -12.41
N ARG A 163 10.22 -7.26 -12.62
CA ARG A 163 10.69 -8.64 -12.74
C ARG A 163 10.43 -9.43 -11.45
N ALA A 164 10.41 -10.76 -11.55
CA ALA A 164 10.20 -11.58 -10.37
C ALA A 164 11.37 -11.43 -9.40
N ILE A 165 11.08 -11.08 -8.16
CA ILE A 165 12.03 -11.05 -7.05
C ILE A 165 11.46 -11.94 -5.97
N SER A 166 12.20 -12.96 -5.56
CA SER A 166 11.81 -13.88 -4.49
C SER A 166 12.42 -13.45 -3.17
N ARG A 167 11.65 -13.62 -2.09
CA ARG A 167 12.16 -13.48 -0.73
C ARG A 167 13.05 -14.68 -0.40
N GLU A 168 14.10 -14.46 0.37
CA GLU A 168 14.95 -15.57 0.84
C GLU A 168 14.14 -16.62 1.61
N ALA A 169 14.38 -17.90 1.33
CA ALA A 169 13.63 -19.01 1.93
C ALA A 169 13.72 -19.02 3.46
N SER A 170 14.89 -18.68 4.01
CA SER A 170 15.10 -18.51 5.46
C SER A 170 14.15 -17.48 6.06
N LYS A 171 14.01 -16.32 5.41
CA LYS A 171 13.11 -15.22 5.80
C LYS A 171 11.64 -15.57 5.63
N VAL A 172 11.29 -16.38 4.63
CA VAL A 172 9.93 -16.92 4.50
C VAL A 172 9.62 -17.86 5.67
N LEU A 173 10.52 -18.77 6.02
CA LEU A 173 10.33 -19.71 7.13
C LEU A 173 10.29 -19.00 8.49
N GLU A 174 11.11 -17.97 8.69
CA GLU A 174 11.06 -17.09 9.86
C GLU A 174 9.68 -16.44 9.99
N ASN A 175 9.19 -15.80 8.92
CA ASN A 175 7.87 -15.17 8.92
C ASN A 175 6.75 -16.18 9.18
N ILE A 176 6.81 -17.39 8.60
CA ILE A 176 5.83 -18.47 8.88
C ILE A 176 5.75 -18.78 10.38
N ARG A 177 6.89 -18.92 11.06
CA ARG A 177 6.93 -19.26 12.50
C ARG A 177 6.39 -18.15 13.39
N GLU A 178 6.47 -16.90 12.97
CA GLU A 178 6.00 -15.75 13.74
C GLU A 178 4.48 -15.51 13.60
N VAL A 179 3.83 -16.08 12.59
CA VAL A 179 2.41 -15.84 12.28
C VAL A 179 1.50 -17.05 12.45
N ILE A 180 2.05 -18.18 12.91
CA ILE A 180 1.34 -19.40 13.36
C ILE A 180 1.33 -19.40 14.88
#